data_AF-A0A7S1AHR4-F1
#
_entry.id   AF-A0A7S1AHR4-F1
#
_cell.length_a   1.000
_cell.length_b   1.000
_cell.length_c   1.000
_cell.angle_alpha   90.00
_cell.angle_beta   90.00
_cell.angle_gamma   90.00
#
_symmetry.space_group_name_H-M   'P 1'
#
loop_
_entity.id
_entity.type
_entity.pdbx_description
1 polymer ?
#
loop_
_entity_poly.entity_id
_entity_poly.type
_entity_poly.pdbx_seq_one_letter_code
_entity_poly.pdbx_strand_id
1 'polypeptide(L)'
;NHCSTGGVCDLGSYLSRGWCRVEVLSKVCSTGFSNIFVAAGNDGSLRELSQDSFQEMLGSDVLRAFSGVFSCCSRAHADGQRCDKETLTQAGLGLLALSLTEDEKTNDSNPLTPRQQRTCATILALADELFPKEFIYCYVTSKGVEVSERRTLFGSSVAVLKSMHSAGLLKDGTLFSDSDSVSHESHEEEPLDVMPTRTSDAEVESKFRRGPDKKVWGVDERVTEELEKEWVTSL
;
A
#
# COMPACT_ATOMS: atom_id res chain seq x y z
N ASN A 1 -5.85 -1.55 -15.48
CA ASN A 1 -5.96 -3.01 -15.28
C ASN A 1 -4.94 -3.69 -16.20
N HIS A 2 -4.23 -4.73 -15.75
CA HIS A 2 -3.06 -5.28 -16.46
C HIS A 2 -3.39 -5.85 -17.85
N CYS A 3 -4.56 -6.49 -17.96
CA CYS A 3 -5.06 -7.03 -19.23
C CYS A 3 -5.22 -5.98 -20.33
N SER A 4 -5.33 -4.70 -19.97
CA SER A 4 -5.60 -3.61 -20.91
C SER A 4 -4.34 -2.89 -21.38
N THR A 5 -3.22 -3.04 -20.65
CA THR A 5 -2.01 -2.23 -20.89
C THR A 5 -0.85 -3.03 -21.47
N GLY A 6 -0.94 -4.36 -21.51
CA GLY A 6 0.15 -5.23 -21.99
C GLY A 6 1.41 -5.17 -21.12
N GLY A 7 1.33 -4.60 -19.92
CA GLY A 7 2.48 -4.47 -19.02
C GLY A 7 2.95 -5.83 -18.48
N VAL A 8 4.19 -5.88 -18.00
CA VAL A 8 4.79 -7.03 -17.32
C VAL A 8 3.98 -7.38 -16.06
N CYS A 9 3.40 -8.58 -16.02
CA CYS A 9 2.57 -9.07 -14.91
C CYS A 9 3.29 -10.22 -14.19
N ASP A 10 4.42 -9.89 -13.56
CA ASP A 10 5.20 -10.80 -12.74
C ASP A 10 5.16 -10.42 -11.26
N LEU A 11 5.82 -11.23 -10.42
CA LEU A 11 5.90 -10.98 -8.99
C LEU A 11 6.55 -9.63 -8.66
N GLY A 12 7.58 -9.21 -9.41
CA GLY A 12 8.21 -7.91 -9.21
C GLY A 12 7.24 -6.74 -9.47
N SER A 13 6.47 -6.82 -10.54
CA SER A 13 5.43 -5.85 -10.89
C SER A 13 4.31 -5.78 -9.85
N TYR A 14 3.94 -6.93 -9.26
CA TYR A 14 2.96 -7.00 -8.16
C TYR A 14 3.54 -6.33 -6.91
N LEU A 15 4.77 -6.68 -6.55
CA LEU A 15 5.45 -6.17 -5.36
C LEU A 15 5.92 -4.72 -5.48
N SER A 16 5.83 -4.05 -6.62
CA SER A 16 6.10 -2.61 -6.72
C SER A 16 4.87 -1.75 -6.41
N ARG A 17 3.67 -2.34 -6.38
CA ARG A 17 2.40 -1.61 -6.23
C ARG A 17 2.04 -1.39 -4.78
N GLY A 18 1.68 -0.15 -4.46
CA GLY A 18 1.26 0.26 -3.13
C GLY A 18 0.11 -0.61 -2.59
N TRP A 19 -0.98 -0.73 -3.34
CA TRP A 19 -2.16 -1.51 -2.94
C TRP A 19 -1.84 -3.00 -2.67
N CYS A 20 -1.02 -3.62 -3.51
CA CYS A 20 -0.61 -5.01 -3.34
C CYS A 20 0.26 -5.18 -2.07
N ARG A 21 1.18 -4.25 -1.80
CA ARG A 21 1.95 -4.27 -0.55
C ARG A 21 1.08 -4.04 0.68
N VAL A 22 0.07 -3.18 0.60
CA VAL A 22 -0.90 -2.97 1.70
C VAL A 22 -1.66 -4.25 1.98
N GLU A 23 -2.08 -4.98 0.95
CA GLU A 23 -2.73 -6.30 1.09
C GLU A 23 -1.81 -7.29 1.82
N VAL A 24 -0.55 -7.41 1.39
CA VAL A 24 0.43 -8.29 2.04
C VAL A 24 0.69 -7.87 3.49
N LEU A 25 0.95 -6.58 3.75
CA LEU A 25 1.17 -6.06 5.09
C LEU A 25 -0.02 -6.36 6.01
N SER A 26 -1.25 -6.11 5.53
CA SER A 26 -2.48 -6.39 6.29
C SER A 26 -2.61 -7.88 6.63
N LYS A 27 -2.34 -8.76 5.66
CA LYS A 27 -2.38 -10.21 5.84
C LYS A 27 -1.34 -10.67 6.89
N VAL A 28 -0.13 -10.13 6.81
CA VAL A 28 0.98 -10.43 7.72
C VAL A 28 0.68 -9.94 9.13
N CYS A 29 0.17 -8.71 9.31
CA CYS A 29 -0.27 -8.18 10.60
C CYS A 29 -1.44 -8.97 11.21
N SER A 30 -2.32 -9.56 10.40
CA SER A 30 -3.51 -10.27 10.88
C SER A 30 -3.23 -11.74 11.26
N THR A 31 -2.61 -12.50 10.36
CA THR A 31 -2.48 -13.97 10.51
C THR A 31 -1.04 -14.48 10.40
N GLY A 32 -0.08 -13.56 10.32
CA GLY A 32 1.29 -13.89 9.97
C GLY A 32 1.46 -14.26 8.49
N PHE A 33 2.59 -14.88 8.18
CA PHE A 33 2.92 -15.33 6.82
C PHE A 33 2.15 -16.59 6.35
N SER A 34 1.19 -17.08 7.13
CA SER A 34 0.49 -18.33 6.82
C SER A 34 -0.48 -18.15 5.66
N ASN A 35 -0.56 -19.16 4.79
CA ASN A 35 -1.51 -19.19 3.68
C ASN A 35 -1.32 -18.03 2.68
N ILE A 36 -0.07 -17.64 2.44
CA ILE A 36 0.29 -16.72 1.34
C ILE A 36 0.86 -17.58 0.24
N PHE A 37 0.26 -17.54 -0.95
CA PHE A 37 0.69 -18.36 -2.08
C PHE A 37 1.00 -17.47 -3.28
N VAL A 38 2.06 -17.82 -4.02
CA VAL A 38 2.41 -17.20 -5.30
C VAL A 38 2.37 -18.24 -6.41
N ALA A 39 1.93 -17.84 -7.59
CA ALA A 39 2.03 -18.67 -8.77
C ALA A 39 3.52 -18.83 -9.15
N ALA A 40 4.00 -20.06 -9.24
CA ALA A 40 5.39 -20.39 -9.52
C ALA A 40 5.51 -21.02 -10.92
N GLY A 41 5.62 -20.18 -11.94
CA GLY A 41 5.79 -20.64 -13.32
C GLY A 41 4.49 -20.74 -14.12
N ASN A 42 4.59 -21.30 -15.33
CA ASN A 42 3.51 -21.27 -16.34
C ASN A 42 2.53 -22.44 -16.23
N ASP A 43 2.79 -23.41 -15.34
CA ASP A 43 1.96 -24.59 -15.13
C ASP A 43 0.78 -24.35 -14.18
N GLY A 44 0.67 -23.13 -13.63
CA GLY A 44 -0.35 -22.76 -12.64
C GLY A 44 -0.07 -23.33 -11.25
N SER A 45 1.13 -23.87 -11.00
CA SER A 45 1.50 -24.34 -9.67
C SER A 45 1.54 -23.17 -8.68
N LEU A 46 1.05 -23.43 -7.47
CA LEU A 46 1.09 -22.48 -6.37
C LEU A 46 2.18 -22.90 -5.40
N ARG A 47 2.99 -21.93 -4.99
CA ARG A 47 3.99 -22.11 -3.94
C ARG A 47 3.63 -21.27 -2.74
N GLU A 48 3.54 -21.90 -1.58
CA GLU A 48 3.40 -21.18 -0.32
C GLU A 48 4.67 -20.36 -0.04
N LEU A 49 4.49 -19.10 0.34
CA LEU A 49 5.54 -18.25 0.87
C LEU A 49 5.66 -18.50 2.37
N SER A 50 6.65 -19.30 2.77
CA SER A 50 7.06 -19.36 4.17
C SER A 50 7.68 -18.02 4.60
N GLN A 51 7.82 -17.78 5.91
CA GLN A 51 8.50 -16.58 6.41
C GLN A 51 9.96 -16.49 5.91
N ASP A 52 10.67 -17.62 5.94
CA ASP A 52 12.07 -17.69 5.49
C ASP A 52 12.17 -17.40 3.99
N SER A 53 11.28 -18.02 3.20
CA SER A 53 11.19 -17.75 1.77
C SER A 53 10.75 -16.32 1.46
N PHE A 54 9.92 -15.70 2.30
CA PHE A 54 9.49 -14.33 2.11
C PHE A 54 10.68 -13.37 2.23
N GLN A 55 11.52 -13.58 3.24
CA GLN A 55 12.68 -12.72 3.51
C GLN A 55 13.79 -12.93 2.47
N GLU A 56 14.04 -14.18 2.07
CA GLU A 56 15.01 -14.53 1.03
C GLU A 56 14.58 -14.04 -0.37
N MET A 57 13.29 -14.12 -0.68
CA MET A 57 12.81 -13.98 -2.06
C MET A 57 12.18 -12.62 -2.37
N LEU A 58 11.61 -11.96 -1.37
CA LEU A 58 10.92 -10.67 -1.54
C LEU A 58 11.60 -9.52 -0.81
N GLY A 59 12.57 -9.82 0.05
CA GLY A 59 13.21 -8.87 0.94
C GLY A 59 12.24 -8.25 1.96
N SER A 60 12.71 -7.29 2.76
CA SER A 60 11.85 -6.51 3.65
C SER A 60 11.00 -5.46 2.91
N ASP A 61 11.27 -5.22 1.62
CA ASP A 61 10.63 -4.17 0.83
C ASP A 61 9.13 -4.38 0.59
N VAL A 62 8.68 -5.63 0.52
CA VAL A 62 7.27 -5.95 0.31
C VAL A 62 6.40 -5.47 1.48
N LEU A 63 6.93 -5.42 2.71
CA LEU A 63 6.21 -4.90 3.86
C LEU A 63 6.19 -3.36 3.86
N ARG A 64 7.14 -2.69 3.18
CA ARG A 64 7.21 -1.23 3.04
C ARG A 64 6.13 -0.73 2.08
N ALA A 65 4.87 -0.84 2.50
CA ALA A 65 3.70 -0.60 1.68
C ALA A 65 3.60 0.85 1.18
N PHE A 66 3.97 1.80 2.03
CA PHE A 66 3.93 3.23 1.71
C PHE A 66 5.08 3.70 0.81
N SER A 67 6.06 2.83 0.55
CA SER A 67 7.09 3.02 -0.48
C SER A 67 6.64 2.53 -1.86
N GLY A 68 5.53 1.78 -1.95
CA GLY A 68 4.98 1.31 -3.21
C GLY A 68 4.35 2.42 -4.06
N VAL A 69 4.19 2.14 -5.37
CA VAL A 69 3.54 3.04 -6.33
C VAL A 69 2.03 2.78 -6.32
N PHE A 70 1.26 3.77 -5.90
CA PHE A 70 -0.21 3.70 -5.91
C PHE A 70 -0.76 4.15 -7.27
N SER A 71 -1.95 3.64 -7.61
CA SER A 71 -2.63 4.00 -8.86
C SER A 71 -2.84 5.51 -9.01
N CYS A 72 -3.15 6.22 -7.91
CA CYS A 72 -3.25 7.67 -7.88
C CYS A 72 -1.91 8.38 -8.18
N CYS A 73 -0.80 7.83 -7.69
CA CYS A 73 0.55 8.37 -7.91
C CYS A 73 0.97 8.21 -9.37
N SER A 74 0.72 7.06 -9.98
CA SER A 74 1.00 6.83 -11.41
C SER A 74 0.18 7.72 -12.35
N ARG A 75 -0.91 8.32 -11.85
CA ARG A 75 -1.76 9.27 -12.58
C ARG A 75 -1.44 10.73 -12.25
N ALA A 76 -0.35 10.97 -11.53
CA ALA A 76 0.17 12.29 -11.17
C ALA A 76 -0.88 13.21 -10.52
N HIS A 77 -1.80 12.64 -9.72
CA HIS A 77 -2.75 13.36 -8.87
C HIS A 77 -3.31 14.65 -9.49
N ALA A 78 -4.19 14.54 -10.48
CA ALA A 78 -4.76 15.70 -11.18
C ALA A 78 -5.23 16.78 -10.21
N ASP A 79 -4.75 18.02 -10.36
CA ASP A 79 -5.10 19.17 -9.51
C ASP A 79 -4.90 18.94 -8.00
N GLY A 80 -3.88 18.17 -7.61
CA GLY A 80 -3.52 18.00 -6.21
C GLY A 80 -4.49 17.12 -5.43
N GLN A 81 -5.22 16.23 -6.10
CA GLN A 81 -6.12 15.26 -5.47
C GLN A 81 -5.39 14.41 -4.42
N ARG A 82 -6.09 14.14 -3.31
CA ARG A 82 -5.56 13.42 -2.14
C ARG A 82 -4.92 12.09 -2.53
N CYS A 83 -3.81 11.75 -1.88
CA CYS A 83 -3.12 10.50 -2.15
C CYS A 83 -3.70 9.33 -1.34
N ASP A 84 -3.82 8.16 -1.97
CA ASP A 84 -4.23 6.92 -1.29
C ASP A 84 -3.33 6.62 -0.09
N LYS A 85 -2.03 6.97 -0.15
CA LYS A 85 -1.10 6.85 1.00
C LYS A 85 -1.64 7.60 2.23
N GLU A 86 -2.10 8.83 2.04
CA GLU A 86 -2.63 9.68 3.12
C GLU A 86 -3.95 9.12 3.65
N THR A 87 -4.81 8.59 2.78
CA THR A 87 -6.08 7.96 3.16
C THR A 87 -5.87 6.68 3.98
N LEU A 88 -4.79 5.94 3.71
CA LEU A 88 -4.47 4.67 4.38
C LEU A 88 -3.72 4.83 5.70
N THR A 89 -3.38 6.04 6.13
CA THR A 89 -2.63 6.27 7.37
C THR A 89 -3.32 5.68 8.60
N GLN A 90 -4.64 5.92 8.76
CA GLN A 90 -5.40 5.38 9.89
C GLN A 90 -5.46 3.85 9.87
N ALA A 91 -5.69 3.26 8.70
CA ALA A 91 -5.67 1.80 8.55
C ALA A 91 -4.28 1.23 8.87
N GLY A 92 -3.20 1.87 8.41
CA GLY A 92 -1.83 1.50 8.72
C GLY A 92 -1.52 1.55 10.22
N LEU A 93 -1.98 2.59 10.93
CA LEU A 93 -1.88 2.67 12.38
C LEU A 93 -2.66 1.55 13.08
N GLY A 94 -3.84 1.19 12.57
CA GLY A 94 -4.61 0.05 13.05
C GLY A 94 -3.84 -1.28 12.92
N LEU A 95 -3.15 -1.50 11.81
CA LEU A 95 -2.30 -2.69 11.61
C LEU A 95 -1.13 -2.76 12.60
N LEU A 96 -0.49 -1.61 12.86
CA LEU A 96 0.55 -1.53 13.88
C LEU A 96 -0.02 -1.78 15.29
N ALA A 97 -1.19 -1.20 15.59
CA ALA A 97 -1.86 -1.40 16.88
C ALA A 97 -2.17 -2.88 17.13
N LEU A 98 -2.65 -3.61 16.11
CA LEU A 98 -2.86 -5.07 16.20
C LEU A 98 -1.57 -5.79 16.56
N SER A 99 -0.46 -5.47 15.88
CA SER A 99 0.83 -6.13 16.12
C SER A 99 1.37 -5.85 17.53
N LEU A 100 1.11 -4.65 18.04
CA LEU A 100 1.44 -4.22 19.40
C LEU A 100 0.61 -4.99 20.44
N THR A 101 -0.72 -5.03 20.31
CA THR A 101 -1.58 -5.75 21.28
C THR A 101 -1.35 -7.25 21.30
N GLU A 102 -0.96 -7.85 20.18
CA GLU A 102 -0.62 -9.27 20.12
C GLU A 102 0.71 -9.57 20.87
N ASP A 103 1.65 -8.63 20.94
CA ASP A 103 2.92 -8.80 21.67
C ASP A 103 2.70 -8.96 23.18
N GLU A 104 1.70 -8.27 23.75
CA GLU A 104 1.36 -8.38 25.18
C GLU A 104 0.80 -9.76 25.55
N LYS A 105 0.12 -10.43 24.62
CA LYS A 105 -0.50 -11.76 24.82
C LYS A 105 0.52 -12.89 24.98
N THR A 106 1.81 -12.62 24.78
CA THR A 106 2.89 -13.60 25.03
C THR A 106 2.90 -14.12 26.47
N ASN A 107 2.37 -13.36 27.42
CA ASN A 107 2.26 -13.74 28.83
C ASN A 107 0.84 -14.13 29.29
N ASP A 108 -0.11 -14.26 28.35
CA ASP A 108 -1.52 -14.56 28.66
C ASP A 108 -1.84 -16.05 28.47
N SER A 109 -3.01 -16.43 28.97
CA SER A 109 -3.67 -17.74 28.95
C SER A 109 -3.90 -18.33 27.55
N ASN A 110 -3.83 -17.52 26.48
CA ASN A 110 -3.85 -18.00 25.10
C ASN A 110 -2.63 -17.45 24.33
N PRO A 111 -1.45 -18.06 24.51
CA PRO A 111 -0.21 -17.55 23.94
C PRO A 111 -0.25 -17.63 22.42
N LEU A 112 0.30 -16.58 21.78
CA LEU A 112 0.56 -16.58 20.36
C LEU A 112 1.35 -17.81 19.91
N THR A 113 1.07 -18.30 18.70
CA THR A 113 1.94 -19.30 18.08
C THR A 113 3.34 -18.71 17.85
N PRO A 114 4.43 -19.51 17.88
CA PRO A 114 5.78 -19.01 17.63
C PRO A 114 5.93 -18.25 16.30
N ARG A 115 5.13 -18.60 15.29
CA ARG A 115 5.10 -17.92 13.99
C ARG A 115 4.49 -16.52 14.09
N GLN A 116 3.40 -16.36 14.83
CA GLN A 116 2.79 -15.05 15.08
C GLN A 116 3.72 -14.16 15.89
N GLN A 117 4.34 -14.68 16.96
CA GLN A 117 5.32 -13.95 17.77
C GLN A 117 6.47 -13.40 16.91
N ARG A 118 7.07 -14.24 16.05
CA ARG A 118 8.11 -13.79 15.11
C ARG A 118 7.63 -12.72 14.15
N THR A 119 6.38 -12.83 13.70
CA THR A 119 5.81 -11.84 12.77
C THR A 119 5.61 -10.49 13.46
N CYS A 120 5.00 -10.47 14.65
CA CYS A 120 4.84 -9.26 15.45
C CYS A 120 6.20 -8.63 15.74
N ALA A 121 7.18 -9.41 16.22
CA ALA A 121 8.53 -8.93 16.46
C ALA A 121 9.17 -8.28 15.21
N THR A 122 8.97 -8.87 14.03
CA THR A 122 9.47 -8.31 12.76
C THR A 122 8.81 -6.98 12.41
N ILE A 123 7.47 -6.90 12.53
CA ILE A 123 6.71 -5.66 12.25
C ILE A 123 7.14 -4.56 13.21
N LEU A 124 7.27 -4.86 14.50
CA LEU A 124 7.65 -3.90 15.53
C LEU A 124 9.08 -3.40 15.35
N ALA A 125 10.02 -4.29 15.00
CA ALA A 125 11.40 -3.93 14.72
C ALA A 125 11.53 -3.00 13.50
N LEU A 126 10.67 -3.17 12.49
CA LEU A 126 10.68 -2.37 11.26
C LEU A 126 9.69 -1.20 11.27
N ALA A 127 8.95 -0.97 12.36
CA ALA A 127 7.79 -0.08 12.36
C ALA A 127 8.09 1.33 11.80
N ASP A 128 9.24 1.92 12.13
CA ASP A 128 9.57 3.27 11.66
C ASP A 128 9.86 3.33 10.15
N GLU A 129 10.28 2.21 9.55
CA GLU A 129 10.47 2.06 8.11
C GLU A 129 9.15 1.70 7.39
N LEU A 130 8.31 0.88 8.02
CA LEU A 130 7.01 0.48 7.47
C LEU A 130 6.02 1.65 7.46
N PHE A 131 6.13 2.57 8.43
CA PHE A 131 5.22 3.68 8.65
C PHE A 131 5.98 5.03 8.63
N PRO A 132 6.44 5.49 7.45
CA PRO A 132 7.34 6.63 7.36
C PRO A 132 6.65 7.94 7.78
N LYS A 133 7.39 8.82 8.44
CA LYS A 133 6.84 10.09 8.96
C LYS A 133 6.34 11.01 7.85
N GLU A 134 7.04 11.01 6.72
CA GLU A 134 6.84 11.92 5.59
C GLU A 134 6.96 11.15 4.27
N PHE A 135 6.46 11.76 3.20
CA PHE A 135 6.67 11.28 1.84
C PHE A 135 6.76 12.46 0.86
N ILE A 136 7.32 12.18 -0.32
CA ILE A 136 7.31 13.12 -1.44
C ILE A 136 6.00 12.92 -2.21
N TYR A 137 5.22 13.99 -2.28
CA TYR A 137 3.96 14.07 -3.02
C TYR A 137 4.18 14.83 -4.32
N CYS A 138 3.95 14.17 -5.44
CA CYS A 138 4.04 14.75 -6.77
C CYS A 138 2.66 14.86 -7.40
N TYR A 139 2.31 16.00 -7.97
CA TYR A 139 1.04 16.23 -8.63
C TYR A 139 1.16 17.17 -9.83
N VAL A 140 0.17 17.14 -10.72
CA VAL A 140 0.08 18.02 -11.89
C VAL A 140 -1.07 19.01 -11.70
N THR A 141 -0.77 20.30 -11.77
CA THR A 141 -1.78 21.37 -11.75
C THR A 141 -2.59 21.39 -13.05
N SER A 142 -3.77 22.02 -13.03
CA SER A 142 -4.62 22.27 -14.21
C SER A 142 -3.92 23.01 -15.35
N LYS A 143 -2.80 23.69 -15.06
CA LYS A 143 -1.94 24.34 -16.05
C LYS A 143 -0.88 23.42 -16.65
N GLY A 144 -0.88 22.13 -16.28
CA GLY A 144 0.12 21.15 -16.69
C GLY A 144 1.47 21.28 -15.99
N VAL A 145 1.57 22.08 -14.93
CA VAL A 145 2.81 22.24 -14.16
C VAL A 145 2.92 21.12 -13.14
N GLU A 146 4.02 20.38 -13.20
CA GLU A 146 4.41 19.40 -12.19
C GLU A 146 4.90 20.09 -10.93
N VAL A 147 4.37 19.66 -9.79
CA VAL A 147 4.74 20.16 -8.47
C VAL A 147 5.12 18.98 -7.61
N SER A 148 6.21 19.12 -6.85
CA SER A 148 6.68 18.15 -5.87
C SER A 148 6.84 18.83 -4.52
N GLU A 149 6.24 18.26 -3.49
CA GLU A 149 6.33 18.78 -2.13
C GLU A 149 6.45 17.66 -1.10
N ARG A 150 7.07 17.98 0.03
CA ARG A 150 7.20 17.06 1.17
C ARG A 150 5.95 17.19 2.04
N ARG A 151 5.26 16.08 2.29
CA ARG A 151 4.06 16.03 3.15
C ARG A 151 4.24 15.07 4.32
N THR A 152 3.57 15.37 5.42
CA THR A 152 3.43 14.45 6.54
C THR A 152 2.57 13.26 6.13
N LEU A 153 3.04 12.05 6.45
CA LEU A 153 2.26 10.82 6.29
C LEU A 153 1.84 10.29 7.66
N PHE A 154 2.76 9.63 8.39
CA PHE A 154 2.48 9.17 9.75
C PHE A 154 2.91 10.15 10.84
N GLY A 155 3.78 11.12 10.52
CA GLY A 155 4.24 12.12 11.48
C GLY A 155 4.75 11.52 12.79
N SER A 156 4.17 11.96 13.92
CA SER A 156 4.46 11.44 15.25
C SER A 156 3.52 10.30 15.70
N SER A 157 2.51 9.93 14.90
CA SER A 157 1.45 9.01 15.33
C SER A 157 1.98 7.61 15.69
N VAL A 158 3.01 7.12 15.00
CA VAL A 158 3.67 5.84 15.33
C VAL A 158 4.31 5.89 16.72
N ALA A 159 4.99 6.98 17.06
CA ALA A 159 5.62 7.16 18.37
C ALA A 159 4.57 7.32 19.48
N VAL A 160 3.48 8.06 19.21
CA VAL A 160 2.35 8.19 20.12
C VAL A 160 1.73 6.83 20.39
N LEU A 161 1.47 6.03 19.35
CA LEU A 161 0.88 4.70 19.48
C LEU A 161 1.77 3.75 20.31
N LYS A 162 3.08 3.71 20.03
CA LYS A 162 4.05 2.95 20.84
C LYS A 162 4.11 3.41 22.30
N SER A 163 3.95 4.72 22.55
CA SER A 163 3.92 5.28 23.91
C SER A 163 2.63 4.90 24.64
N MET A 164 1.48 4.95 23.96
CA MET A 164 0.19 4.51 24.50
C MET A 164 0.22 3.02 24.87
N HIS A 165 0.81 2.19 24.01
CA HIS A 165 1.04 0.78 24.31
C HIS A 165 1.88 0.61 25.57
N SER A 166 3.03 1.29 25.64
CA SER A 166 3.95 1.19 26.79
C SER A 166 3.30 1.65 28.10
N ALA A 167 2.31 2.53 28.03
CA ALA A 167 1.51 2.99 29.16
C ALA A 167 0.30 2.07 29.48
N GLY A 168 0.09 0.98 28.74
CA GLY A 168 -1.04 0.05 28.91
C GLY A 168 -2.40 0.65 28.52
N LEU A 169 -2.41 1.66 27.63
CA LEU A 169 -3.61 2.37 27.19
C LEU A 169 -4.25 1.76 25.93
N LEU A 170 -3.55 0.89 25.21
CA LEU A 170 -4.10 0.13 24.09
C LEU A 170 -4.78 -1.15 24.62
N LYS A 171 -5.95 -1.01 25.25
CA LYS A 171 -6.76 -2.18 25.64
C LYS A 171 -7.91 -2.42 24.66
N ASP A 172 -8.19 -3.70 24.44
CA ASP A 172 -9.12 -4.25 23.42
C ASP A 172 -10.27 -3.31 23.01
N GLY A 173 -10.32 -2.99 21.72
CA GLY A 173 -11.48 -2.39 21.05
C GLY A 173 -11.73 -0.90 21.26
N THR A 174 -11.07 -0.23 22.21
CA THR A 174 -11.40 1.16 22.57
C THR A 174 -10.86 2.23 21.62
N LEU A 175 -9.82 1.94 20.82
CA LEU A 175 -9.13 2.97 20.03
C LEU A 175 -9.94 3.53 18.83
N PHE A 176 -10.97 2.81 18.38
CA PHE A 176 -11.75 3.16 17.20
C PHE A 176 -13.27 2.97 17.42
N SER A 177 -13.71 2.83 18.67
CA SER A 177 -15.12 2.58 19.01
C SER A 177 -15.96 3.85 19.15
N ASP A 178 -15.40 5.06 18.96
CA ASP A 178 -16.22 6.26 18.87
C ASP A 178 -16.85 6.35 17.48
N SER A 179 -17.94 5.61 17.35
CA SER A 179 -19.01 5.91 16.42
C SER A 179 -19.56 7.29 16.77
N ASP A 180 -19.08 8.31 16.07
CA ASP A 180 -19.98 9.40 15.67
C ASP A 180 -21.11 8.74 14.90
N SER A 181 -22.25 8.58 15.56
CA SER A 181 -23.48 8.13 14.94
C SER A 181 -23.87 9.16 13.88
N VAL A 182 -23.41 8.95 12.65
CA VAL A 182 -24.01 9.59 11.48
C VAL A 182 -25.44 9.07 11.42
N SER A 183 -26.38 9.93 11.84
CA SER A 183 -27.81 9.69 11.68
C SER A 183 -28.08 9.50 10.19
N HIS A 184 -28.34 8.25 9.81
CA HIS A 184 -28.79 7.90 8.47
C HIS A 184 -30.21 8.47 8.32
N GLU A 185 -30.33 9.65 7.72
CA GLU A 185 -31.63 10.09 7.20
C GLU A 185 -32.01 9.09 6.10
N SER A 186 -33.13 8.42 6.30
CA SER A 186 -33.74 7.53 5.33
C SER A 186 -34.29 8.37 4.18
N HIS A 187 -33.53 8.47 3.10
CA HIS A 187 -34.07 8.92 1.83
C HIS A 187 -34.99 7.83 1.28
N GLU A 188 -36.27 8.16 1.10
CA GLU A 188 -37.27 7.31 0.48
C GLU A 188 -36.78 6.86 -0.90
N GLU A 189 -36.78 5.55 -1.15
CA GLU A 189 -36.40 4.99 -2.44
C GLU A 189 -37.44 5.39 -3.50
N GLU A 190 -37.02 6.20 -4.47
CA GLU A 190 -37.78 6.37 -5.70
C GLU A 190 -37.77 5.07 -6.52
N PRO A 191 -38.89 4.73 -7.17
CA PRO A 191 -39.02 3.50 -7.93
C PRO A 191 -38.05 3.47 -9.12
N LEU A 192 -37.32 2.35 -9.23
CA LEU A 192 -36.40 2.06 -10.32
C LEU A 192 -37.10 2.11 -11.69
N ASP A 193 -36.85 3.17 -12.44
CA ASP A 193 -37.21 3.26 -13.84
C ASP A 193 -36.47 2.20 -14.67
N VAL A 194 -37.22 1.61 -15.59
CA VAL A 194 -36.85 0.49 -16.45
C VAL A 194 -35.55 0.76 -17.22
N MET A 195 -34.54 -0.08 -17.00
CA MET A 195 -33.28 -0.08 -17.76
C MET A 195 -33.54 -0.16 -19.28
N PRO A 196 -33.06 0.80 -20.08
CA PRO A 196 -33.12 0.68 -21.54
C PRO A 196 -32.18 -0.43 -22.02
N THR A 197 -32.69 -1.23 -22.95
CA THR A 197 -31.97 -2.34 -23.57
C THR A 197 -30.76 -1.85 -24.36
N ARG A 198 -29.65 -2.57 -24.16
CA ARG A 198 -28.33 -2.35 -24.75
C ARG A 198 -28.40 -2.38 -26.29
N THR A 199 -28.26 -1.23 -26.93
CA THR A 199 -27.99 -1.14 -28.37
C THR A 199 -26.54 -1.55 -28.65
N SER A 200 -26.34 -2.24 -29.76
CA SER A 200 -25.07 -2.83 -30.18
C SER A 200 -23.99 -1.77 -30.45
N ASP A 201 -22.81 -1.99 -29.85
CA ASP A 201 -21.59 -1.20 -30.02
C ASP A 201 -21.03 -1.34 -31.45
N ALA A 202 -21.29 -0.36 -32.32
CA ALA A 202 -20.60 -0.25 -33.61
C ALA A 202 -20.24 1.19 -34.05
N GLU A 203 -20.62 2.24 -33.33
CA GLU A 203 -20.42 3.63 -33.81
C GLU A 203 -19.57 4.56 -32.93
N VAL A 204 -19.05 4.13 -31.78
CA VAL A 204 -18.28 5.02 -30.88
C VAL A 204 -16.74 4.95 -31.10
N GLU A 205 -16.24 4.05 -31.94
CA GLU A 205 -14.79 3.89 -32.17
C GLU A 205 -14.13 4.92 -33.12
N SER A 206 -14.85 5.90 -33.66
CA SER A 206 -14.27 6.83 -34.66
C SER A 206 -13.70 8.15 -34.11
N LYS A 207 -13.86 8.48 -32.81
CA LYS A 207 -13.52 9.82 -32.30
C LYS A 207 -12.34 9.93 -31.30
N PHE A 208 -11.68 8.83 -30.92
CA PHE A 208 -10.57 8.88 -29.94
C PHE A 208 -9.17 8.62 -30.52
N ARG A 209 -9.00 8.72 -31.84
CA ARG A 209 -7.66 8.67 -32.49
C ARG A 209 -7.09 10.07 -32.67
N ARG A 210 -6.55 10.65 -31.60
CA ARG A 210 -5.48 11.65 -31.65
C ARG A 210 -4.87 11.80 -30.25
N GLY A 211 -3.89 10.93 -29.96
CA GLY A 211 -3.02 11.08 -28.79
C GLY A 211 -1.90 12.11 -29.08
N PRO A 212 -1.43 12.87 -28.07
CA PRO A 212 -0.33 13.80 -28.24
C PRO A 212 1.00 13.08 -28.44
N ASP A 213 1.88 13.73 -29.21
CA ASP A 213 3.22 13.28 -29.59
C ASP A 213 4.08 12.84 -28.41
N LYS A 214 4.65 11.64 -28.51
CA LYS A 214 5.70 11.14 -27.63
C LYS A 214 7.03 11.79 -28.03
N LYS A 215 7.37 12.93 -27.45
CA LYS A 215 8.76 13.41 -27.38
C LYS A 215 9.04 13.98 -25.99
N VAL A 216 10.24 13.67 -25.52
CA VAL A 216 10.95 14.22 -24.35
C VAL A 216 10.63 13.56 -23.00
N TRP A 217 11.21 12.39 -22.78
CA TRP A 217 11.78 12.05 -21.47
C TRP A 217 13.30 12.05 -21.66
N GLY A 218 13.90 13.23 -21.52
CA GLY A 218 15.35 13.35 -21.38
C GLY A 218 15.71 13.01 -19.94
N VAL A 219 16.12 11.76 -19.71
CA VAL A 219 16.83 11.40 -18.48
C VAL A 219 18.26 11.90 -18.68
N ASP A 220 18.73 12.77 -17.79
CA ASP A 220 20.10 13.27 -17.77
C ASP A 220 21.04 12.10 -17.39
N GLU A 221 21.79 11.58 -18.38
CA GLU A 221 22.74 10.47 -18.24
C GLU A 221 23.90 10.77 -17.26
N ARG A 222 23.97 11.97 -16.69
CA ARG A 222 25.04 12.35 -15.73
C ARG A 222 24.76 11.96 -14.29
N VAL A 223 23.52 11.63 -13.92
CA VAL A 223 23.18 11.26 -12.53
C VAL A 223 23.46 9.77 -12.25
N THR A 224 23.55 8.94 -13.29
CA THR A 224 23.80 7.51 -13.15
C THR A 224 25.28 7.13 -12.97
N GLU A 225 26.22 7.98 -13.40
CA GLU A 225 27.67 7.69 -13.25
C GLU A 225 28.26 8.03 -11.87
N GLU A 226 27.64 8.93 -11.08
CA GLU A 226 28.15 9.24 -9.73
C GLU A 226 27.77 8.18 -8.70
N LEU A 227 26.61 7.53 -8.86
CA LEU A 227 26.16 6.47 -7.95
C LEU A 227 26.91 5.14 -8.12
N GLU A 228 27.45 4.86 -9.32
CA GLU A 228 28.27 3.66 -9.54
C GLU A 228 29.71 3.80 -8.99
N LYS A 229 30.23 5.03 -8.83
CA LYS A 229 31.59 5.25 -8.29
C LYS A 229 31.67 5.12 -6.77
N GLU A 230 30.59 5.38 -6.03
CA GLU A 230 30.57 5.20 -4.58
C GLU A 230 30.49 3.72 -4.16
N TRP A 231 29.95 2.83 -5.00
CA TRP A 231 29.85 1.41 -4.68
C TRP A 231 31.14 0.61 -4.89
N VAL A 232 32.00 1.03 -5.82
CA VAL A 232 33.24 0.28 -6.16
C VAL A 232 34.40 0.57 -5.18
N THR A 233 34.29 1.59 -4.32
CA THR A 233 35.37 1.97 -3.39
C THR A 233 35.22 1.42 -1.96
N SER A 234 34.18 0.62 -1.69
CA SER A 234 33.94 -0.01 -0.38
C SER A 234 34.00 -1.55 -0.39
N LEU A 235 34.73 -2.14 -1.33
CA LEU A 235 35.10 -3.56 -1.34
C LEU A 235 36.62 -3.74 -1.27
#